data_AF-A0A243RQD1-F1
#
_entry.id   AF-A0A243RQD1-F1
#
_cell.length_a   1.000
_cell.length_b   1.000
_cell.length_c   1.000
_cell.angle_alpha   90.00
_cell.angle_beta   90.00
_cell.angle_gamma   90.00
#
_symmetry.space_group_name_H-M   'P 1'
#
loop_
_entity.id
_entity.type
_entity.pdbx_description
1 polymer ?
#
loop_
_entity_poly.entity_id
_entity_poly.type
_entity_poly.pdbx_seq_one_letter_code
_entity_poly.pdbx_strand_id
1 'polypeptide(L)'
;MRRLRGGAALAVAMMVAGSALAGCEGLAPPADGGGPSGSGVPTAGDGRAVNPLDNPDGTKPGLAAITSTEDKARARALIEKVETKGRGPRTGYERDKFGYAWMDSAPADVPFARNGCDSRNDLLKRDGEDLRFRSGSDCVVMALTLHDPYTGKVIEWTKSRATEVQIDHVMPLSYDWQMGASRWTEDKREAIANDPLNLVPVDGRTNSSKGDSGPASWLPPNKRIRCAYAVRFAQVSLKYELPVTAADKRMMLEQCGG
;
A
#
# COMPACT_ATOMS: atom_id res chain seq x y z
N MET A 1 24.36 -39.50 26.57
CA MET A 1 24.98 -40.49 25.66
C MET A 1 24.10 -41.75 25.61
N ARG A 2 23.44 -42.03 24.48
CA ARG A 2 23.25 -43.38 23.92
C ARG A 2 22.45 -43.25 22.61
N ARG A 3 23.17 -43.44 21.51
CA ARG A 3 22.62 -43.65 20.16
C ARG A 3 22.21 -45.11 20.04
N LEU A 4 21.14 -45.40 19.32
CA LEU A 4 20.97 -46.65 18.57
C LEU A 4 20.21 -46.33 17.28
N ARG A 5 20.89 -46.58 16.15
CA ARG A 5 20.35 -46.64 14.80
C ARG A 5 20.03 -48.11 14.50
N GLY A 6 18.98 -48.36 13.72
CA GLY A 6 18.73 -49.63 13.05
C GLY A 6 17.66 -49.44 12.00
N GLY A 7 17.97 -49.73 10.74
CA GLY A 7 17.05 -49.62 9.61
C GLY A 7 16.91 -50.95 8.86
N ALA A 8 15.87 -51.03 8.02
CA ALA A 8 15.66 -51.87 6.83
C ALA A 8 14.32 -51.39 6.20
N ALA A 9 14.20 -50.89 4.97
CA ALA A 9 14.26 -51.56 3.64
C ALA A 9 13.27 -52.75 3.53
N LEU A 10 12.47 -53.01 2.49
CA LEU A 10 12.03 -52.38 1.22
C LEU A 10 10.99 -53.39 0.60
N ALA A 11 9.91 -52.96 -0.07
CA ALA A 11 9.17 -53.69 -1.16
C ALA A 11 7.84 -52.95 -1.44
N VAL A 12 7.67 -52.16 -2.52
CA VAL A 12 7.32 -52.51 -3.92
C VAL A 12 6.03 -53.33 -4.07
N ALA A 13 4.99 -52.70 -4.62
CA ALA A 13 3.96 -53.38 -5.43
C ALA A 13 3.50 -52.44 -6.57
N MET A 14 3.57 -52.98 -7.79
CA MET A 14 3.32 -52.33 -9.07
C MET A 14 1.84 -52.11 -9.38
N MET A 15 1.63 -51.17 -10.31
CA MET A 15 0.41 -50.77 -10.99
C MET A 15 -0.35 -51.93 -11.68
N VAL A 16 -1.68 -51.79 -11.75
CA VAL A 16 -2.53 -52.43 -12.75
C VAL A 16 -3.20 -51.33 -13.57
N ALA A 17 -3.08 -51.43 -14.90
CA ALA A 17 -3.68 -50.56 -15.89
C ALA A 17 -4.69 -51.33 -16.75
N GLY A 18 -5.71 -50.61 -17.24
CA GLY A 18 -6.54 -50.97 -18.40
C GLY A 18 -8.05 -51.00 -18.11
N SER A 19 -8.98 -50.65 -18.99
CA SER A 19 -8.99 -50.00 -20.31
C SER A 19 -10.45 -49.67 -20.67
N ALA A 20 -10.67 -48.52 -21.29
CA ALA A 20 -11.70 -48.09 -22.26
C ALA A 20 -13.13 -48.69 -22.31
N LEU A 21 -14.16 -47.82 -22.50
CA LEU A 21 -14.95 -47.68 -23.74
C LEU A 21 -16.07 -46.58 -23.62
N ALA A 22 -16.27 -45.84 -24.72
CA ALA A 22 -17.46 -45.11 -25.27
C ALA A 22 -18.55 -44.53 -24.33
N GLY A 23 -19.21 -43.38 -24.53
CA GLY A 23 -19.40 -42.46 -25.65
C GLY A 23 -20.78 -41.76 -25.50
N CYS A 24 -20.87 -40.51 -25.93
CA CYS A 24 -22.05 -39.68 -26.32
C CYS A 24 -23.09 -39.13 -25.32
N GLU A 25 -23.47 -37.89 -25.68
CA GLU A 25 -24.69 -37.11 -25.44
C GLU A 25 -24.85 -36.27 -24.17
N GLY A 26 -25.11 -34.99 -24.42
CA GLY A 26 -24.86 -33.90 -23.51
C GLY A 26 -26.06 -33.46 -22.69
N LEU A 27 -25.74 -32.63 -21.71
CA LEU A 27 -26.68 -31.70 -21.09
C LEU A 27 -25.86 -30.45 -20.74
N ALA A 28 -26.16 -29.35 -21.42
CA ALA A 28 -25.73 -28.02 -20.98
C ALA A 28 -26.42 -27.72 -19.65
N PRO A 29 -25.70 -27.28 -18.59
CA PRO A 29 -26.36 -26.69 -17.44
C PRO A 29 -26.86 -25.28 -17.79
N PRO A 30 -27.98 -24.84 -17.19
CA PRO A 30 -28.64 -23.59 -17.56
C PRO A 30 -27.77 -22.39 -17.19
N ALA A 31 -27.74 -21.41 -18.10
CA ALA A 31 -27.44 -20.04 -17.75
C ALA A 31 -28.60 -19.53 -16.88
N ASP A 32 -28.30 -19.10 -15.65
CA ASP A 32 -29.00 -18.01 -14.99
C ASP A 32 -28.33 -17.64 -13.65
N GLY A 33 -28.33 -16.33 -13.36
CA GLY A 33 -28.14 -15.80 -12.01
C GLY A 33 -26.94 -14.88 -11.86
N GLY A 34 -27.14 -13.59 -12.12
CA GLY A 34 -26.14 -12.53 -11.98
C GLY A 34 -25.42 -12.54 -10.63
N GLY A 35 -24.10 -12.70 -10.67
CA GLY A 35 -23.23 -12.37 -9.55
C GLY A 35 -23.10 -10.85 -9.43
N PRO A 36 -23.05 -10.29 -8.20
CA PRO A 36 -22.83 -8.87 -8.03
C PRO A 36 -21.43 -8.50 -8.54
N SER A 37 -21.44 -7.41 -9.32
CA SER A 37 -20.36 -6.58 -9.86
C SER A 37 -18.94 -6.88 -9.39
N GLY A 38 -18.06 -7.09 -10.37
CA GLY A 38 -16.67 -7.52 -10.19
C GLY A 38 -15.85 -6.66 -9.23
N SER A 39 -14.96 -7.34 -8.50
CA SER A 39 -13.82 -6.76 -7.81
C SER A 39 -12.86 -6.14 -8.84
N GLY A 40 -13.21 -4.95 -9.32
CA GLY A 40 -12.41 -4.18 -10.26
C GLY A 40 -11.40 -3.34 -9.51
N VAL A 41 -10.11 -3.57 -9.75
CA VAL A 41 -9.05 -2.65 -9.31
C VAL A 41 -9.31 -1.26 -9.88
N PRO A 42 -9.24 -0.19 -9.07
CA PRO A 42 -9.47 1.16 -9.54
C PRO A 42 -8.63 1.48 -10.78
N THR A 43 -9.32 1.85 -11.85
CA THR A 43 -8.69 2.34 -13.08
C THR A 43 -8.72 3.86 -13.10
N ALA A 44 -7.74 4.48 -13.76
CA ALA A 44 -7.80 5.91 -14.00
C ALA A 44 -9.14 6.27 -14.68
N GLY A 45 -9.97 7.08 -14.01
CA GLY A 45 -11.24 7.58 -14.54
C GLY A 45 -12.53 7.03 -13.91
N ASP A 46 -12.48 6.05 -13.01
CA ASP A 46 -13.67 5.58 -12.28
C ASP A 46 -14.08 6.47 -11.09
N GLY A 47 -13.32 7.53 -10.82
CA GLY A 47 -13.55 8.49 -9.75
C GLY A 47 -13.08 8.03 -8.37
N ARG A 48 -12.67 6.76 -8.22
CA ARG A 48 -12.31 6.14 -6.94
C ARG A 48 -10.83 6.27 -6.58
N ALA A 49 -10.00 6.48 -7.58
CA ALA A 49 -8.58 6.68 -7.41
C ALA A 49 -8.02 7.66 -8.45
N VAL A 50 -7.01 8.43 -8.06
CA VAL A 50 -6.34 9.39 -8.95
C VAL A 50 -4.93 8.93 -9.29
N ASN A 51 -4.50 9.18 -10.53
CA ASN A 51 -3.13 8.96 -10.96
C ASN A 51 -2.19 9.81 -10.08
N PRO A 52 -1.18 9.22 -9.41
CA PRO A 52 -0.30 9.99 -8.54
C PRO A 52 0.47 11.09 -9.27
N LEU A 53 0.71 10.96 -10.59
CA LEU A 53 1.33 12.02 -11.39
C LEU A 53 0.47 13.29 -11.49
N ASP A 54 -0.84 13.18 -11.26
CA ASP A 54 -1.81 14.29 -11.28
C ASP A 54 -2.40 14.56 -9.87
N ASN A 55 -1.74 14.01 -8.85
CA ASN A 55 -2.03 14.16 -7.42
C ASN A 55 -0.72 14.36 -6.62
N PRO A 56 0.08 15.39 -6.93
CA PRO A 56 1.42 15.58 -6.37
C PRO A 56 1.45 15.86 -4.86
N ASP A 57 0.32 16.32 -4.29
CA ASP A 57 0.17 16.60 -2.86
C ASP A 57 -0.56 15.47 -2.11
N GLY A 58 -0.98 14.42 -2.81
CA GLY A 58 -1.70 13.30 -2.22
C GLY A 58 -3.08 13.65 -1.64
N THR A 59 -3.67 14.79 -1.97
CA THR A 59 -4.94 15.25 -1.40
C THR A 59 -6.18 14.60 -2.02
N LYS A 60 -6.03 13.91 -3.15
CA LYS A 60 -7.11 13.17 -3.83
C LYS A 60 -7.12 11.67 -3.48
N PRO A 61 -8.28 10.98 -3.57
CA PRO A 61 -8.44 9.58 -3.20
C PRO A 61 -7.54 8.60 -3.95
N GLY A 62 -7.24 7.51 -3.26
CA GLY A 62 -6.73 6.25 -3.78
C GLY A 62 -5.35 6.35 -4.42
N LEU A 63 -5.02 5.30 -5.16
CA LEU A 63 -3.79 5.22 -5.93
C LEU A 63 -4.07 4.50 -7.26
N ALA A 64 -4.41 5.27 -8.29
CA ALA A 64 -4.77 4.69 -9.58
C ALA A 64 -3.55 4.09 -10.29
N ALA A 65 -3.76 2.99 -11.01
CA ALA A 65 -2.72 2.36 -11.80
C ALA A 65 -2.20 3.29 -12.92
N ILE A 66 -0.87 3.37 -13.06
CA ILE A 66 -0.21 4.02 -14.21
C ILE A 66 -0.09 3.00 -15.35
N THR A 67 -0.88 3.18 -16.40
CA THR A 67 -1.00 2.19 -17.50
C THR A 67 -0.45 2.70 -18.83
N SER A 68 -0.61 3.99 -19.13
CA SER A 68 -0.20 4.57 -20.42
C SER A 68 1.33 4.61 -20.58
N THR A 69 1.81 4.50 -21.82
CA THR A 69 3.25 4.58 -22.12
C THR A 69 3.82 5.96 -21.76
N GLU A 70 3.04 7.01 -22.01
CA GLU A 70 3.41 8.40 -21.70
C GLU A 70 3.55 8.61 -20.19
N ASP A 71 2.57 8.17 -19.38
CA ASP A 71 2.65 8.31 -17.94
C ASP A 71 3.76 7.45 -17.34
N LYS A 72 4.03 6.27 -17.89
CA LYS A 72 5.19 5.47 -17.47
C LYS A 72 6.51 6.20 -17.76
N ALA A 73 6.61 6.93 -18.87
CA ALA A 73 7.78 7.76 -19.15
C ALA A 73 7.91 8.92 -18.16
N ARG A 74 6.81 9.63 -17.86
CA ARG A 74 6.75 10.68 -16.82
C ARG A 74 7.14 10.13 -15.44
N ALA A 75 6.66 8.93 -15.10
CA ALA A 75 6.98 8.25 -13.86
C ALA A 75 8.48 7.95 -13.72
N ARG A 76 9.11 7.38 -14.76
CA ARG A 76 10.55 7.14 -14.79
C ARG A 76 11.34 8.45 -14.65
N ALA A 77 10.99 9.48 -15.42
CA ALA A 77 11.64 10.78 -15.33
C ALA A 77 11.51 11.44 -13.95
N LEU A 78 10.42 11.20 -13.22
CA LEU A 78 10.26 11.64 -11.83
C LEU A 78 11.15 10.83 -10.88
N ILE A 79 11.14 9.50 -11.00
CA ILE A 79 11.96 8.61 -10.17
C ILE A 79 13.46 8.88 -10.38
N GLU A 80 13.89 9.20 -11.61
CA GLU A 80 15.28 9.52 -11.93
C GLU A 80 15.83 10.72 -11.15
N LYS A 81 14.98 11.67 -10.75
CA LYS A 81 15.37 12.83 -9.93
C LYS A 81 15.69 12.47 -8.48
N VAL A 82 15.20 11.32 -8.00
CA VAL A 82 15.42 10.89 -6.61
C VAL A 82 16.89 10.59 -6.38
N GLU A 83 17.48 11.24 -5.38
CA GLU A 83 18.86 10.96 -4.98
C GLU A 83 19.01 9.58 -4.35
N THR A 84 20.22 9.02 -4.42
CA THR A 84 20.51 7.70 -3.83
C THR A 84 21.56 7.77 -2.73
N LYS A 85 21.34 7.04 -1.65
CA LYS A 85 22.29 6.85 -0.54
C LYS A 85 22.13 5.48 0.11
N GLY A 86 23.15 4.99 0.81
CA GLY A 86 23.00 3.86 1.72
C GLY A 86 22.15 4.20 2.94
N ARG A 87 21.54 3.20 3.57
CA ARG A 87 20.83 3.39 4.85
C ARG A 87 21.81 3.72 5.97
N GLY A 88 21.47 4.73 6.77
CA GLY A 88 22.11 4.99 8.06
C GLY A 88 21.64 4.01 9.15
N PRO A 89 22.16 4.13 10.37
CA PRO A 89 21.74 3.29 11.49
C PRO A 89 20.30 3.60 11.93
N ARG A 90 19.61 2.58 12.46
CA ARG A 90 18.30 2.73 13.12
C ARG A 90 18.42 3.19 14.58
N THR A 91 19.63 3.33 15.12
CA THR A 91 19.85 3.72 16.51
C THR A 91 19.11 5.01 16.86
N GLY A 92 18.43 5.02 18.02
CA GLY A 92 17.66 6.17 18.51
C GLY A 92 16.29 6.35 17.85
N TYR A 93 15.92 5.50 16.88
CA TYR A 93 14.58 5.55 16.30
C TYR A 93 13.53 5.07 17.31
N GLU A 94 12.57 5.94 17.56
CA GLU A 94 11.30 5.64 18.21
C GLU A 94 10.21 6.31 17.38
N ARG A 95 9.03 5.68 17.27
CA ARG A 95 7.95 6.21 16.43
C ARG A 95 7.46 7.57 16.93
N ASP A 96 7.52 7.80 18.24
CA ASP A 96 7.13 9.04 18.90
C ASP A 96 7.99 10.25 18.50
N LYS A 97 9.19 10.04 17.93
CA LYS A 97 10.04 11.11 17.40
C LYS A 97 9.40 11.82 16.20
N PHE A 98 8.35 11.24 15.62
CA PHE A 98 7.55 11.82 14.54
C PHE A 98 6.24 12.42 15.05
N GLY A 99 6.13 12.67 16.36
CA GLY A 99 4.94 13.21 17.01
C GLY A 99 3.90 12.14 17.36
N TYR A 100 2.77 12.60 17.88
CA TYR A 100 1.63 11.74 18.19
C TYR A 100 1.01 11.20 16.89
N ALA A 101 0.61 9.92 16.91
CA ALA A 101 0.04 9.29 15.73
C ALA A 101 -1.29 9.95 15.34
N TRP A 102 -1.38 10.40 14.08
CA TRP A 102 -2.59 11.01 13.52
C TRP A 102 -2.96 12.28 14.29
N MET A 103 -2.04 13.25 14.34
CA MET A 103 -2.31 14.51 15.01
C MET A 103 -2.94 15.51 14.05
N ASP A 104 -3.97 16.23 14.50
CA ASP A 104 -4.48 17.40 13.78
C ASP A 104 -3.51 18.60 13.89
N SER A 105 -2.62 18.59 14.88
CA SER A 105 -1.72 19.72 15.18
C SER A 105 -0.40 19.71 14.40
N ALA A 106 -0.30 18.98 13.30
CA ALA A 106 0.88 19.03 12.41
C ALA A 106 1.13 20.47 11.90
N PRO A 107 2.31 20.77 11.32
CA PRO A 107 2.59 22.08 10.74
C PRO A 107 1.50 22.52 9.74
N ALA A 108 1.20 23.83 9.71
CA ALA A 108 0.02 24.36 9.01
C ALA A 108 0.08 24.26 7.47
N ASP A 109 1.26 24.00 6.91
CA ASP A 109 1.49 23.73 5.48
C ASP A 109 1.19 22.27 5.09
N VAL A 110 0.97 21.38 6.07
CA VAL A 110 0.55 20.01 5.83
C VAL A 110 -0.94 20.00 5.45
N PRO A 111 -1.32 19.48 4.27
CA PRO A 111 -2.73 19.44 3.89
C PRO A 111 -3.57 18.63 4.90
N PHE A 112 -4.78 19.11 5.14
CA PHE A 112 -5.73 18.61 6.14
C PHE A 112 -5.35 18.85 7.61
N ALA A 113 -4.15 19.34 7.93
CA ALA A 113 -3.84 19.69 9.32
C ALA A 113 -4.68 20.88 9.82
N ARG A 114 -4.93 20.89 11.13
CA ARG A 114 -5.60 21.95 11.89
C ARG A 114 -7.02 22.23 11.43
N ASN A 115 -7.73 21.17 11.01
CA ASN A 115 -9.11 21.26 10.54
C ASN A 115 -10.14 20.77 11.58
N GLY A 116 -9.68 20.26 12.72
CA GLY A 116 -10.51 19.69 13.79
C GLY A 116 -10.67 18.16 13.72
N CYS A 117 -10.14 17.50 12.69
CA CYS A 117 -10.12 16.06 12.51
C CYS A 117 -8.69 15.53 12.64
N ASP A 118 -8.53 14.33 13.21
CA ASP A 118 -7.23 13.66 13.12
C ASP A 118 -6.93 13.20 11.68
N SER A 119 -5.64 13.13 11.31
CA SER A 119 -5.24 12.76 9.95
C SER A 119 -5.74 11.38 9.53
N ARG A 120 -5.99 10.47 10.48
CA ARG A 120 -6.58 9.16 10.14
C ARG A 120 -7.98 9.34 9.60
N ASN A 121 -8.83 10.09 10.29
CA ASN A 121 -10.20 10.37 9.85
C ASN A 121 -10.24 11.17 8.56
N ASP A 122 -9.31 12.12 8.36
CA ASP A 122 -9.18 12.84 7.09
C ASP A 122 -8.93 11.90 5.93
N LEU A 123 -8.04 10.91 6.10
CA LEU A 123 -7.73 9.94 5.05
C LEU A 123 -8.86 8.93 4.84
N LEU A 124 -9.52 8.48 5.91
CA LEU A 124 -10.71 7.64 5.77
C LEU A 124 -11.82 8.37 4.99
N LYS A 125 -11.99 9.67 5.23
CA LYS A 125 -12.93 10.54 4.49
C LYS A 125 -12.45 10.80 3.05
N ARG A 126 -11.14 10.95 2.83
CA ARG A 126 -10.53 11.16 1.51
C ARG A 126 -10.75 9.95 0.60
N ASP A 127 -10.51 8.74 1.10
CA ASP A 127 -10.45 7.52 0.28
C ASP A 127 -11.70 6.63 0.37
N GLY A 128 -12.56 6.83 1.37
CA GLY A 128 -13.72 5.98 1.62
C GLY A 128 -14.96 6.38 0.82
N GLU A 129 -15.70 5.37 0.34
CA GLU A 129 -17.07 5.51 -0.16
C GLU A 129 -18.09 5.18 0.95
N ASP A 130 -19.36 5.54 0.75
CA ASP A 130 -20.47 5.20 1.66
C ASP A 130 -20.23 5.54 3.15
N LEU A 131 -19.55 6.68 3.37
CA LEU A 131 -19.12 7.15 4.68
C LEU A 131 -20.29 7.28 5.67
N ARG A 132 -20.09 6.73 6.86
CA ARG A 132 -20.97 6.96 8.02
C ARG A 132 -20.15 7.56 9.16
N PHE A 133 -20.61 8.68 9.68
CA PHE A 133 -19.96 9.38 10.78
C PHE A 133 -20.62 9.09 12.12
N ARG A 134 -19.89 9.35 13.21
CA ARG A 134 -20.46 9.38 14.56
C ARG A 134 -21.51 10.48 14.63
N SER A 135 -22.64 10.22 15.28
CA SER A 135 -23.66 11.25 15.51
C SER A 135 -23.05 12.50 16.17
N GLY A 136 -23.32 13.67 15.58
CA GLY A 136 -22.78 14.96 16.05
C GLY A 136 -21.33 15.25 15.64
N SER A 137 -20.74 14.47 14.73
CA SER A 137 -19.39 14.71 14.20
C SER A 137 -19.36 14.51 12.68
N ASP A 138 -18.59 15.32 11.98
CA ASP A 138 -18.26 15.23 10.55
C ASP A 138 -16.79 14.81 10.30
N CYS A 139 -16.07 14.50 11.39
CA CYS A 139 -14.72 13.95 11.39
C CYS A 139 -14.73 12.45 11.67
N VAL A 140 -15.39 12.01 12.74
CA VAL A 140 -15.20 10.65 13.26
C VAL A 140 -15.93 9.64 12.37
N VAL A 141 -15.19 8.99 11.46
CA VAL A 141 -15.70 7.95 10.58
C VAL A 141 -15.95 6.67 11.38
N MET A 142 -17.15 6.12 11.24
CA MET A 142 -17.64 4.92 11.92
C MET A 142 -17.75 3.72 10.99
N ALA A 143 -18.00 3.95 9.70
CA ALA A 143 -17.98 2.94 8.65
C ALA A 143 -17.71 3.57 7.28
N LEU A 144 -17.15 2.78 6.37
CA LEU A 144 -16.93 3.14 4.97
C LEU A 144 -16.70 1.87 4.12
N THR A 145 -16.76 2.04 2.81
CA THR A 145 -16.29 1.07 1.81
C THR A 145 -14.93 1.55 1.27
N LEU A 146 -13.88 0.73 1.41
CA LEU A 146 -12.55 1.04 0.89
C LEU A 146 -12.23 0.15 -0.31
N HIS A 147 -11.83 0.76 -1.43
CA HIS A 147 -11.20 0.07 -2.55
C HIS A 147 -9.69 0.04 -2.30
N ASP A 148 -9.20 -1.01 -1.63
CA ASP A 148 -7.80 -1.08 -1.19
C ASP A 148 -6.85 -1.18 -2.39
N PRO A 149 -5.96 -0.19 -2.61
CA PRO A 149 -5.06 -0.23 -3.75
C PRO A 149 -4.06 -1.38 -3.63
N TYR A 150 -3.62 -1.75 -2.42
CA TYR A 150 -2.53 -2.71 -2.25
C TYR A 150 -2.92 -4.14 -2.60
N THR A 151 -4.14 -4.57 -2.24
CA THR A 151 -4.64 -5.91 -2.56
C THR A 151 -5.61 -5.93 -3.75
N GLY A 152 -6.20 -4.79 -4.12
CA GLY A 152 -7.26 -4.71 -5.12
C GLY A 152 -8.62 -5.20 -4.62
N LYS A 153 -8.77 -5.42 -3.32
CA LYS A 153 -10.03 -5.87 -2.70
C LYS A 153 -10.89 -4.68 -2.30
N VAL A 154 -12.19 -4.93 -2.21
CA VAL A 154 -13.15 -4.03 -1.55
C VAL A 154 -13.26 -4.45 -0.09
N ILE A 155 -13.17 -3.49 0.83
CA ILE A 155 -13.21 -3.72 2.28
C ILE A 155 -14.34 -2.89 2.87
N GLU A 156 -15.35 -3.59 3.42
CA GLU A 156 -16.40 -3.00 4.25
C GLU A 156 -15.87 -2.78 5.66
N TRP A 157 -15.39 -1.56 5.92
CA TRP A 157 -14.72 -1.21 7.17
C TRP A 157 -15.71 -0.65 8.20
N THR A 158 -15.53 -1.05 9.46
CA THR A 158 -16.23 -0.44 10.60
C THR A 158 -15.24 -0.10 11.71
N LYS A 159 -15.52 0.93 12.50
CA LYS A 159 -14.66 1.31 13.63
C LYS A 159 -14.48 0.20 14.66
N SER A 160 -15.47 -0.69 14.83
CA SER A 160 -15.37 -1.89 15.67
C SER A 160 -14.31 -2.89 15.19
N ARG A 161 -13.94 -2.84 13.90
CA ARG A 161 -12.91 -3.66 13.26
C ARG A 161 -11.80 -2.77 12.71
N ALA A 162 -11.43 -1.74 13.48
CA ALA A 162 -10.51 -0.68 13.06
C ALA A 162 -9.22 -1.19 12.40
N THR A 163 -8.71 -2.35 12.83
CA THR A 163 -7.47 -2.96 12.31
C THR A 163 -7.57 -3.55 10.91
N GLU A 164 -8.78 -3.75 10.35
CA GLU A 164 -8.95 -4.22 8.97
C GLU A 164 -8.39 -3.21 7.97
N VAL A 165 -8.48 -1.91 8.27
CA VAL A 165 -7.87 -0.83 7.50
C VAL A 165 -6.86 -0.08 8.36
N GLN A 166 -5.62 -0.07 7.93
CA GLN A 166 -4.55 0.74 8.52
C GLN A 166 -4.21 1.90 7.59
N ILE A 167 -3.66 2.98 8.15
CA ILE A 167 -3.05 4.03 7.33
C ILE A 167 -1.57 3.65 7.19
N ASP A 168 -1.15 3.37 5.96
CA ASP A 168 0.26 3.13 5.64
C ASP A 168 1.00 4.47 5.49
N HIS A 169 2.24 4.47 5.99
CA HIS A 169 3.26 5.44 5.61
C HIS A 169 3.98 4.89 4.37
N VAL A 170 3.64 5.37 3.17
CA VAL A 170 4.16 4.84 1.89
C VAL A 170 5.68 4.73 1.94
N MET A 171 6.35 5.81 2.34
CA MET A 171 7.72 5.76 2.86
C MET A 171 7.68 5.57 4.39
N PRO A 172 8.13 4.41 4.92
CA PRO A 172 8.01 4.13 6.36
C PRO A 172 8.85 5.08 7.22
N LEU A 173 8.33 5.51 8.37
CA LEU A 173 9.04 6.44 9.26
C LEU A 173 10.43 5.95 9.71
N SER A 174 10.59 4.64 9.90
CA SER A 174 11.88 4.00 10.21
C SER A 174 12.85 4.03 9.02
N TYR A 175 12.33 3.99 7.78
CA TYR A 175 13.09 4.23 6.56
C TYR A 175 13.58 5.68 6.54
N ASP A 176 12.66 6.63 6.74
CA ASP A 176 12.95 8.07 6.75
C ASP A 176 14.07 8.41 7.74
N TRP A 177 13.99 7.84 8.95
CA TRP A 177 15.01 8.00 9.99
C TRP A 177 16.41 7.62 9.50
N GLN A 178 16.53 6.44 8.90
CA GLN A 178 17.79 5.90 8.37
C GLN A 178 18.27 6.69 7.14
N MET A 179 17.38 7.29 6.37
CA MET A 179 17.73 8.07 5.19
C MET A 179 18.07 9.54 5.49
N GLY A 180 17.72 10.05 6.66
CA GLY A 180 18.20 11.35 7.13
C GLY A 180 17.33 12.08 8.12
N ALA A 181 16.08 11.64 8.32
CA ALA A 181 15.13 12.32 9.20
C ALA A 181 15.56 12.32 10.68
N SER A 182 16.49 11.44 11.07
CA SER A 182 17.13 11.46 12.39
C SER A 182 17.75 12.81 12.78
N ARG A 183 18.15 13.63 11.80
CA ARG A 183 18.78 14.95 12.01
C ARG A 183 17.81 16.12 11.89
N TRP A 184 16.54 15.87 11.59
CA TRP A 184 15.56 16.92 11.41
C TRP A 184 15.04 17.45 12.75
N THR A 185 14.46 18.64 12.68
CA THR A 185 13.58 19.15 13.74
C THR A 185 12.38 18.24 13.90
N GLU A 186 11.76 18.31 15.07
CA GLU A 186 10.53 17.57 15.36
C GLU A 186 9.41 17.96 14.39
N ASP A 187 9.15 19.25 14.19
CA ASP A 187 8.13 19.75 13.25
C ASP A 187 8.26 19.15 11.84
N LYS A 188 9.48 18.99 11.31
CA LYS A 188 9.67 18.41 9.98
C LYS A 188 9.39 16.90 9.97
N ARG A 189 9.65 16.20 11.08
CA ARG A 189 9.27 14.78 11.25
C ARG A 189 7.76 14.63 11.42
N GLU A 190 7.11 15.51 12.18
CA GLU A 190 5.65 15.55 12.30
C GLU A 190 4.99 15.82 10.95
N ALA A 191 5.57 16.71 10.13
CA ALA A 191 5.07 17.01 8.81
C ALA A 191 5.01 15.76 7.91
N ILE A 192 6.12 15.04 7.72
CA ILE A 192 6.14 13.83 6.88
C ILE A 192 5.25 12.70 7.42
N ALA A 193 5.06 12.65 8.74
CA ALA A 193 4.24 11.62 9.37
C ALA A 193 2.74 11.86 9.23
N ASN A 194 2.31 13.09 8.98
CA ASN A 194 0.90 13.47 8.85
C ASN A 194 0.54 13.96 7.43
N ASP A 195 1.51 14.06 6.51
CA ASP A 195 1.27 14.48 5.13
C ASP A 195 0.47 13.44 4.34
N PRO A 196 -0.71 13.78 3.77
CA PRO A 196 -1.50 12.87 2.95
C PRO A 196 -0.76 12.36 1.70
N LEU A 197 0.33 13.01 1.28
CA LEU A 197 1.24 12.46 0.29
C LEU A 197 1.87 11.15 0.78
N ASN A 198 2.32 11.08 2.02
CA ASN A 198 2.93 9.88 2.59
C ASN A 198 1.90 8.88 3.14
N LEU A 199 0.59 9.20 3.11
CA LEU A 199 -0.42 8.40 3.80
C LEU A 199 -1.50 7.82 2.89
N VAL A 200 -1.74 6.51 3.02
CA VAL A 200 -2.77 5.78 2.25
C VAL A 200 -3.49 4.75 3.13
N PRO A 201 -4.84 4.78 3.22
CA PRO A 201 -5.62 3.71 3.84
C PRO A 201 -5.53 2.41 3.03
N VAL A 202 -5.16 1.31 3.67
CA VAL A 202 -4.94 0.01 3.02
C VAL A 202 -5.31 -1.16 3.94
N ASP A 203 -5.39 -2.37 3.38
CA ASP A 203 -5.57 -3.62 4.14
C ASP A 203 -4.51 -3.77 5.25
N GLY A 204 -4.97 -3.94 6.49
CA GLY A 204 -4.11 -3.93 7.66
C GLY A 204 -3.10 -5.08 7.73
N ARG A 205 -3.45 -6.27 7.24
CA ARG A 205 -2.52 -7.43 7.21
C ARG A 205 -1.42 -7.22 6.18
N THR A 206 -1.79 -6.72 5.01
CA THR A 206 -0.87 -6.39 3.93
C THR A 206 0.09 -5.28 4.37
N ASN A 207 -0.40 -4.24 5.02
CA ASN A 207 0.44 -3.20 5.61
C ASN A 207 1.39 -3.74 6.69
N SER A 208 0.88 -4.61 7.57
CA SER A 208 1.72 -5.25 8.59
C SER A 208 2.84 -6.10 7.97
N SER A 209 2.60 -6.73 6.81
CA SER A 209 3.61 -7.50 6.08
C SER A 209 4.71 -6.63 5.43
N LYS A 210 4.38 -5.38 5.09
CA LYS A 210 5.33 -4.40 4.54
C LYS A 210 6.38 -4.01 5.58
N GLY A 211 5.94 -3.72 6.81
CA GLY A 211 6.80 -3.22 7.88
C GLY A 211 7.56 -1.95 7.45
N ASP A 212 8.86 -1.90 7.75
CA ASP A 212 9.74 -0.76 7.45
C ASP A 212 10.48 -0.90 6.09
N SER A 213 9.95 -1.74 5.20
CA SER A 213 10.60 -2.10 3.93
C SER A 213 10.55 -0.98 2.90
N GLY A 214 11.64 -0.84 2.14
CA GLY A 214 11.65 -0.03 0.93
C GLY A 214 11.20 -0.84 -0.30
N PRO A 215 10.99 -0.19 -1.46
CA PRO A 215 10.52 -0.83 -2.70
C PRO A 215 11.32 -2.07 -3.13
N ALA A 216 12.62 -2.14 -2.87
CA ALA A 216 13.43 -3.30 -3.24
C ALA A 216 13.12 -4.56 -2.41
N SER A 217 12.60 -4.39 -1.21
CA SER A 217 12.30 -5.50 -0.29
C SER A 217 10.82 -5.86 -0.25
N TRP A 218 9.94 -4.90 -0.55
CA TRP A 218 8.51 -5.12 -0.56
C TRP A 218 7.83 -4.24 -1.61
N LEU A 219 6.87 -4.83 -2.32
CA LEU A 219 5.97 -4.14 -3.22
C LEU A 219 4.54 -4.64 -2.96
N PRO A 220 3.51 -3.82 -3.22
CA PRO A 220 2.14 -4.26 -3.08
C PRO A 220 1.84 -5.53 -3.90
N PRO A 221 1.04 -6.47 -3.37
CA PRO A 221 0.70 -7.70 -4.07
C PRO A 221 -0.10 -7.42 -5.36
N ASN A 222 -0.90 -6.36 -5.40
CA ASN A 222 -1.53 -5.88 -6.62
C ASN A 222 -0.49 -5.28 -7.57
N LYS A 223 -0.07 -6.07 -8.57
CA LYS A 223 0.94 -5.67 -9.56
C LYS A 223 0.57 -4.43 -10.36
N ARG A 224 -0.73 -4.20 -10.61
CA ARG A 224 -1.20 -3.10 -11.46
C ARG A 224 -0.85 -1.73 -10.89
N ILE A 225 -0.74 -1.59 -9.57
CA ILE A 225 -0.46 -0.30 -8.93
C ILE A 225 1.02 -0.10 -8.59
N ARG A 226 1.92 -1.05 -8.89
CA ARG A 226 3.31 -0.98 -8.44
C ARG A 226 4.09 0.22 -8.99
N CYS A 227 3.85 0.62 -10.24
CA CYS A 227 4.42 1.88 -10.76
C CYS A 227 3.86 3.09 -10.02
N ALA A 228 2.54 3.10 -9.73
CA ALA A 228 1.92 4.18 -8.98
C ALA A 228 2.46 4.27 -7.53
N TYR A 229 2.68 3.14 -6.87
CA TYR A 229 3.33 3.05 -5.56
C TYR A 229 4.78 3.57 -5.62
N ALA A 230 5.55 3.19 -6.64
CA ALA A 230 6.91 3.68 -6.86
C ALA A 230 6.93 5.20 -7.08
N VAL A 231 6.01 5.74 -7.90
CA VAL A 231 5.86 7.19 -8.08
C VAL A 231 5.52 7.86 -6.76
N ARG A 232 4.60 7.30 -5.97
CA ARG A 232 4.23 7.91 -4.69
C ARG A 232 5.40 7.92 -3.70
N PHE A 233 6.15 6.83 -3.62
CA PHE A 233 7.38 6.76 -2.82
C PHE A 233 8.41 7.81 -3.27
N ALA A 234 8.58 8.00 -4.59
CA ALA A 234 9.44 9.04 -5.14
C ALA A 234 8.96 10.46 -4.82
N GLN A 235 7.65 10.72 -4.88
CA GLN A 235 7.08 12.03 -4.54
C GLN A 235 7.36 12.41 -3.08
N VAL A 236 7.18 11.46 -2.14
CA VAL A 236 7.53 11.68 -0.73
C VAL A 236 9.02 11.97 -0.59
N SER A 237 9.87 11.16 -1.23
CA SER A 237 11.32 11.34 -1.23
C SER A 237 11.72 12.73 -1.72
N LEU A 238 11.16 13.18 -2.85
CA LEU A 238 11.47 14.47 -3.45
C LEU A 238 10.95 15.64 -2.61
N LYS A 239 9.71 15.57 -2.10
CA LYS A 239 9.12 16.64 -1.28
C LYS A 239 9.91 16.87 0.01
N TYR A 240 10.43 15.80 0.60
CA TYR A 240 11.14 15.87 1.88
C TYR A 240 12.66 15.80 1.77
N GLU A 241 13.20 15.77 0.55
CA GLU A 241 14.64 15.67 0.26
C GLU A 241 15.31 14.46 0.95
N LEU A 242 14.62 13.33 0.98
CA LEU A 242 15.15 12.07 1.49
C LEU A 242 15.67 11.23 0.33
N PRO A 243 16.95 10.82 0.33
CA PRO A 243 17.43 9.86 -0.67
C PRO A 243 16.79 8.48 -0.45
N VAL A 244 16.81 7.65 -1.49
CA VAL A 244 16.46 6.22 -1.40
C VAL A 244 17.69 5.35 -1.62
N THR A 245 17.61 4.05 -1.35
CA THR A 245 18.75 3.18 -1.70
C THR A 245 18.84 2.97 -3.21
N ALA A 246 20.04 2.71 -3.73
CA ALA A 246 20.22 2.39 -5.15
C ALA A 246 19.38 1.16 -5.57
N ALA A 247 19.21 0.18 -4.67
CA ALA A 247 18.34 -0.96 -4.90
C ALA A 247 16.86 -0.56 -4.99
N ASP A 248 16.40 0.31 -4.08
CA ASP A 248 15.02 0.83 -4.09
C ASP A 248 14.75 1.62 -5.38
N LYS A 249 15.64 2.55 -5.76
CA LYS A 249 15.49 3.34 -6.99
C LYS A 249 15.41 2.45 -8.23
N ARG A 250 16.28 1.43 -8.34
CA ARG A 250 16.24 0.48 -9.46
C ARG A 250 14.91 -0.26 -9.49
N MET A 251 14.46 -0.80 -8.36
CA MET A 251 13.18 -1.50 -8.28
C MET A 251 12.00 -0.58 -8.65
N MET A 252 12.04 0.68 -8.22
CA MET A 252 11.04 1.69 -8.59
C MET A 252 10.98 1.91 -10.10
N LEU A 253 12.13 2.04 -10.78
CA LEU A 253 12.21 2.17 -12.24
C LEU A 253 11.68 0.93 -12.96
N GLU A 254 12.07 -0.27 -12.51
CA GLU A 254 11.61 -1.56 -13.06
C GLU A 254 10.07 -1.65 -13.06
N GLN A 255 9.41 -1.20 -11.98
CA GLN A 255 7.94 -1.24 -11.89
C GLN A 255 7.26 -0.31 -12.91
N CYS A 256 7.97 0.70 -13.42
CA CYS A 256 7.48 1.63 -14.43
C CYS A 256 8.03 1.32 -15.84
N GLY A 257 8.56 0.11 -16.06
CA GLY A 257 9.05 -0.35 -17.37
C GLY A 257 10.39 0.25 -17.78
N GLY A 258 11.24 0.59 -16.79
CA GLY A 258 12.63 0.97 -16.98
C GLY A 258 13.60 -0.12 -16.52
#